data_AF-A6NPL2-F1
#
_entry.id   AF-A6NPL2-F1
#
_cell.length_a   1.000
_cell.length_b   1.000
_cell.length_c   1.000
_cell.angle_alpha   90.00
_cell.angle_beta   90.00
_cell.angle_gamma   90.00
#
_symmetry.space_group_name_H-M   'P 1'
#
loop_
_entity.id
_entity.type
_entity.pdbx_description
1 polymer ?
#
loop_
_entity_poly.entity_id
_entity_poly.type
_entity_poly.pdbx_seq_one_letter_code
_entity_poly.pdbx_strand_id
1 'polypeptide(L)'
;MEDKLRAAFDSVHAEAELKERTMAFLAHAGAEAPARRRPAGRLRRTIAAAVACLLVLLGAGGYYTLLVPVSAISVDVNPSLELSLNRLDRVISVKGYNPEGEALASSLDLTFQPYTQALEEILASETVSAYLAEDNAVSITVACDNPDKSAQMLSAAQACAQGCGQVYCHESGSAELEEAHHAGMSVGKYRAFLELQALDPSVTEEEVQSMSMREIRDRIAALSGGETETSTGQGSQSSSGGYGQQSDSGGGWGQGGHHGHGNGGWQGHE
;
A
#
# COMPACT_ATOMS: atom_id res chain seq x y z
N MET A 1 -63.93 51.33 2.63
CA MET A 1 -63.05 52.29 1.89
C MET A 1 -62.37 51.59 0.72
N GLU A 2 -62.07 50.30 0.83
CA GLU A 2 -61.45 49.45 -0.20
C GLU A 2 -62.28 49.32 -1.49
N ASP A 3 -63.61 49.22 -1.40
CA ASP A 3 -64.47 49.07 -2.58
C ASP A 3 -64.46 50.30 -3.51
N LYS A 4 -64.28 51.50 -2.94
CA LYS A 4 -64.22 52.74 -3.73
C LYS A 4 -62.90 52.87 -4.49
N LEU A 5 -61.80 52.39 -3.91
CA LEU A 5 -60.50 52.37 -4.57
C LEU A 5 -60.49 51.33 -5.69
N ARG A 6 -61.04 50.13 -5.44
CA ARG A 6 -61.13 49.08 -6.46
C ARG A 6 -61.97 49.50 -7.66
N ALA A 7 -63.13 50.12 -7.43
CA ALA A 7 -63.99 50.65 -8.49
C ALA A 7 -63.34 51.78 -9.31
N ALA A 8 -62.48 52.61 -8.69
CA ALA A 8 -61.76 53.66 -9.41
C ALA A 8 -60.74 53.09 -10.39
N PHE A 9 -60.02 52.02 -10.03
CA PHE A 9 -59.04 51.37 -10.90
C PHE A 9 -59.67 50.42 -11.92
N ASP A 10 -60.82 49.80 -11.61
CA ASP A 10 -61.59 48.99 -12.58
C ASP A 10 -62.11 49.83 -13.76
N SER A 11 -62.14 51.16 -13.67
CA SER A 11 -62.49 52.02 -14.81
C SER A 11 -61.31 52.31 -15.76
N VAL A 12 -60.07 52.03 -15.33
CA VAL A 12 -58.86 52.37 -16.09
C VAL A 12 -58.43 51.16 -16.92
N HIS A 13 -58.92 51.12 -18.15
CA HIS A 13 -58.55 50.10 -19.12
C HIS A 13 -57.82 50.76 -20.29
N ALA A 14 -56.72 50.18 -20.74
CA ALA A 14 -56.11 50.60 -22.00
C ALA A 14 -57.06 50.32 -23.15
N GLU A 15 -57.29 51.33 -23.99
CA GLU A 15 -58.09 51.22 -25.20
C GLU A 15 -57.56 50.10 -26.10
N ALA A 16 -58.47 49.42 -26.81
CA ALA A 16 -58.12 48.28 -27.65
C ALA A 16 -57.03 48.63 -28.68
N GLU A 17 -57.09 49.84 -29.24
CA GLU A 17 -56.09 50.34 -30.20
C GLU A 17 -54.70 50.50 -29.57
N LEU A 18 -54.61 50.97 -28.32
CA LEU A 18 -53.34 51.09 -27.61
C LEU A 18 -52.72 49.72 -27.32
N LYS A 19 -53.55 48.73 -26.97
CA LYS A 19 -53.10 47.34 -26.78
C LYS A 19 -52.59 46.74 -28.09
N GLU A 20 -53.30 46.96 -29.18
CA GLU A 20 -52.95 46.43 -30.50
C GLU A 20 -51.66 47.08 -31.04
N ARG A 21 -51.51 48.40 -30.92
CA ARG A 21 -50.29 49.12 -31.30
C ARG A 21 -49.08 48.71 -30.45
N THR A 22 -49.30 48.48 -29.15
CA THR A 22 -48.23 48.00 -28.27
C THR A 22 -47.84 46.57 -28.60
N MET A 23 -48.81 45.68 -28.89
CA MET A 23 -48.53 44.32 -29.37
C MET A 23 -47.76 44.33 -30.70
N ALA A 24 -48.17 45.15 -31.66
CA ALA A 24 -47.48 45.29 -32.94
C ALA A 24 -46.05 45.82 -32.74
N PHE A 25 -45.87 46.84 -31.90
CA PHE A 25 -44.54 47.37 -31.56
C PHE A 25 -43.66 46.31 -30.89
N LEU A 26 -44.19 45.53 -29.95
CA LEU A 26 -43.45 44.44 -29.30
C LEU A 26 -43.13 43.29 -30.26
N ALA A 27 -44.02 42.99 -31.22
CA ALA A 27 -43.76 42.02 -32.27
C ALA A 27 -42.64 42.48 -33.22
N HIS A 28 -42.62 43.76 -33.59
CA HIS A 28 -41.55 44.35 -34.40
C HIS A 28 -40.23 44.47 -33.62
N ALA A 29 -40.25 44.98 -32.38
CA ALA A 29 -39.07 45.10 -31.53
C ALA A 29 -38.49 43.74 -31.12
N GLY A 30 -39.34 42.72 -30.94
CA GLY A 30 -38.93 41.34 -30.70
C GLY A 30 -38.31 40.67 -31.93
N ALA A 31 -38.70 41.08 -33.14
CA ALA A 31 -38.13 40.60 -34.39
C ALA A 31 -36.76 41.24 -34.73
N GLU A 32 -36.53 42.48 -34.29
CA GLU A 32 -35.24 43.19 -34.49
C GLU A 32 -34.21 42.95 -33.37
N ALA A 33 -34.64 42.43 -32.21
CA ALA A 33 -33.71 42.05 -31.16
C ALA A 33 -32.78 40.91 -31.66
N PRO A 34 -31.45 41.11 -31.75
CA PRO A 34 -30.57 40.03 -32.16
C PRO A 34 -30.72 38.90 -31.14
N ALA A 35 -31.17 37.72 -31.61
CA ALA A 35 -31.24 36.53 -30.79
C ALA A 35 -29.88 36.34 -30.14
N ARG A 36 -29.77 36.64 -28.83
CA ARG A 36 -28.56 36.40 -28.05
C ARG A 36 -28.34 34.88 -28.05
N ARG A 37 -27.62 34.38 -29.05
CA ARG A 37 -27.18 32.99 -29.13
C ARG A 37 -26.34 32.75 -27.88
N ARG A 38 -26.95 32.24 -26.82
CA ARG A 38 -26.25 31.85 -25.59
C ARG A 38 -25.09 30.95 -26.00
N PRO A 39 -23.87 31.12 -25.48
CA PRO A 39 -22.68 30.39 -25.92
C PRO A 39 -22.68 28.94 -25.41
N ALA A 40 -23.82 28.26 -25.46
CA ALA A 40 -24.01 26.88 -25.02
C ALA A 40 -23.05 25.93 -25.72
N GLY A 41 -22.65 26.21 -26.97
CA GLY A 41 -21.62 25.44 -27.68
C GLY A 41 -20.22 25.56 -27.06
N ARG A 42 -19.84 26.74 -26.55
CA ARG A 42 -18.56 26.92 -25.84
C ARG A 42 -18.61 26.26 -24.47
N LEU A 43 -19.69 26.42 -23.71
CA LEU A 43 -19.88 25.77 -22.41
C LEU A 43 -19.91 24.23 -22.52
N ARG A 44 -20.59 23.67 -23.54
CA ARG A 44 -20.58 22.22 -23.79
C ARG A 44 -19.19 21.71 -24.15
N ARG A 45 -18.41 22.45 -24.95
CA ARG A 45 -17.02 22.08 -25.26
C ARG A 45 -16.11 22.16 -24.03
N THR A 46 -16.26 23.16 -23.18
CA THR A 46 -15.48 23.25 -21.94
C THR A 46 -15.85 22.15 -20.95
N ILE A 47 -17.14 21.79 -20.82
CA ILE A 47 -17.59 20.66 -20.00
C ILE A 47 -17.06 19.35 -20.57
N ALA A 48 -17.15 19.13 -21.89
CA ALA A 48 -16.62 17.92 -22.53
C ALA A 48 -15.10 17.80 -22.34
N ALA A 49 -14.36 18.90 -22.47
CA ALA A 49 -12.92 18.92 -22.19
C ALA A 49 -12.63 18.62 -20.70
N ALA A 50 -13.38 19.20 -19.77
CA ALA A 50 -13.22 18.93 -18.34
C ALA A 50 -13.51 17.46 -17.98
N VAL A 51 -14.56 16.87 -18.54
CA VAL A 51 -14.88 15.44 -18.36
C VAL A 51 -13.78 14.56 -18.97
N ALA A 52 -13.30 14.88 -20.17
CA ALA A 52 -12.19 14.15 -20.79
C ALA A 52 -10.92 14.21 -19.93
N CYS A 53 -10.55 15.39 -19.43
CA CYS A 53 -9.42 15.55 -18.51
C CYS A 53 -9.62 14.74 -17.23
N LEU A 54 -10.82 14.76 -16.64
CA LEU A 54 -11.14 13.97 -15.45
C LEU A 54 -10.99 12.46 -15.73
N LEU A 55 -11.48 11.97 -16.85
CA LEU A 55 -11.33 10.56 -17.24
C LEU A 55 -9.87 10.17 -17.43
N VAL A 56 -9.05 11.05 -18.03
CA VAL A 56 -7.60 10.81 -18.16
C VAL A 56 -6.93 10.78 -16.79
N LEU A 57 -7.25 11.71 -15.90
CA LEU A 57 -6.68 11.74 -14.54
C LEU A 57 -7.09 10.53 -13.71
N LEU A 58 -8.37 10.13 -13.78
CA LEU A 58 -8.87 8.93 -13.10
C LEU A 58 -8.28 7.66 -13.71
N GLY A 59 -8.15 7.60 -15.04
CA GLY A 59 -7.54 6.47 -15.74
C GLY A 59 -6.06 6.32 -15.41
N ALA A 60 -5.28 7.40 -15.50
CA ALA A 60 -3.85 7.40 -15.17
C ALA A 60 -3.62 7.15 -13.67
N GLY A 61 -4.40 7.79 -12.79
CA GLY A 61 -4.34 7.56 -11.35
C GLY A 61 -4.70 6.13 -10.97
N GLY A 62 -5.77 5.59 -11.57
CA GLY A 62 -6.17 4.19 -11.37
C GLY A 62 -5.14 3.20 -11.90
N TYR A 63 -4.54 3.45 -13.06
CA TYR A 63 -3.45 2.64 -13.59
C TYR A 63 -2.25 2.63 -12.64
N TYR A 64 -1.83 3.81 -12.18
CA TYR A 64 -0.69 3.95 -11.27
C TYR A 64 -0.93 3.25 -9.91
N THR A 65 -2.15 3.29 -9.37
CA THR A 65 -2.44 2.65 -8.09
C THR A 65 -2.63 1.14 -8.20
N LEU A 66 -3.18 0.64 -9.31
CA LEU A 66 -3.57 -0.76 -9.44
C LEU A 66 -2.53 -1.64 -10.13
N LEU A 67 -1.69 -1.09 -11.01
CA LEU A 67 -0.85 -1.88 -11.92
C LEU A 67 0.65 -1.58 -11.82
N VAL A 68 1.07 -0.59 -11.04
CA VAL A 68 2.49 -0.28 -10.85
C VAL A 68 3.02 -1.00 -9.60
N PRO A 69 4.09 -1.82 -9.73
CA PRO A 69 4.71 -2.47 -8.58
C PRO A 69 5.41 -1.44 -7.69
N VAL A 70 5.31 -1.63 -6.37
CA VAL A 70 6.00 -0.80 -5.36
C VAL A 70 6.71 -1.60 -4.29
N SER A 71 6.45 -2.91 -4.22
CA SER A 71 7.15 -3.84 -3.34
C SER A 71 7.11 -5.24 -3.94
N ALA A 72 7.98 -6.12 -3.45
CA ALA A 72 7.97 -7.53 -3.80
C ALA A 72 8.09 -8.40 -2.55
N ILE A 73 7.57 -9.62 -2.65
CA ILE A 73 7.77 -10.67 -1.64
C ILE A 73 8.25 -11.92 -2.36
N SER A 74 9.41 -12.46 -1.98
CA SER A 74 9.80 -13.80 -2.39
C SER A 74 9.46 -14.84 -1.33
N VAL A 75 9.11 -16.03 -1.79
CA VAL A 75 8.93 -17.24 -0.99
C VAL A 75 9.81 -18.31 -1.60
N ASP A 76 10.84 -18.69 -0.87
CA ASP A 76 11.90 -19.59 -1.31
C ASP A 76 11.95 -20.82 -0.39
N VAL A 77 11.36 -21.91 -0.86
CA VAL A 77 11.48 -23.26 -0.28
C VAL A 77 12.19 -24.20 -1.28
N ASN A 78 11.93 -23.99 -2.57
CA ASN A 78 11.80 -24.99 -3.63
C ASN A 78 10.37 -25.56 -3.62
N PRO A 79 9.39 -24.94 -4.29
CA PRO A 79 9.50 -23.90 -5.34
C PRO A 79 10.02 -22.53 -4.86
N SER A 80 10.55 -21.73 -5.79
CA SER A 80 10.97 -20.33 -5.58
C SER A 80 10.05 -19.40 -6.37
N LEU A 81 9.35 -18.52 -5.65
CA LEU A 81 8.34 -17.60 -6.18
C LEU A 81 8.63 -16.17 -5.76
N GLU A 82 8.20 -15.22 -6.59
CA GLU A 82 8.21 -13.79 -6.25
C GLU A 82 6.89 -13.14 -6.68
N LEU A 83 6.29 -12.42 -5.74
CA LEU A 83 5.07 -11.66 -5.89
C LEU A 83 5.44 -10.19 -6.03
N SER A 84 5.06 -9.55 -7.14
CA SER A 84 5.13 -8.09 -7.25
C SER A 84 3.81 -7.50 -6.78
N LEU A 85 3.88 -6.49 -5.93
CA LEU A 85 2.73 -5.92 -5.24
C LEU A 85 2.50 -4.46 -5.62
N ASN A 86 1.24 -4.06 -5.77
CA ASN A 86 0.87 -2.67 -5.99
C ASN A 86 0.74 -1.88 -4.67
N ARG A 87 0.38 -0.60 -4.79
CA ARG A 87 0.22 0.31 -3.64
C ARG A 87 -0.87 -0.08 -2.65
N LEU A 88 -1.76 -0.99 -3.03
CA LEU A 88 -2.85 -1.52 -2.21
C LEU A 88 -2.49 -2.89 -1.61
N ASP A 89 -1.22 -3.29 -1.66
CA ASP A 89 -0.72 -4.56 -1.14
C ASP A 89 -1.36 -5.79 -1.81
N ARG A 90 -1.71 -5.62 -3.08
CA ARG A 90 -2.27 -6.69 -3.92
C ARG A 90 -1.25 -7.17 -4.92
N VAL A 91 -1.24 -8.47 -5.15
CA VAL A 91 -0.41 -9.13 -6.16
C VAL A 91 -0.81 -8.63 -7.54
N ILE A 92 0.15 -8.21 -8.36
CA ILE A 92 -0.07 -7.81 -9.76
C ILE A 92 0.70 -8.68 -10.74
N SER A 93 1.71 -9.41 -10.26
CA SER A 93 2.40 -10.45 -11.02
C SER A 93 3.01 -11.47 -10.07
N VAL A 94 3.09 -12.71 -10.56
CA VAL A 94 3.75 -13.85 -9.89
C VAL A 94 4.81 -14.37 -10.85
N LYS A 95 6.04 -14.52 -10.38
CA LYS A 95 7.15 -15.07 -11.16
C LYS A 95 7.74 -16.28 -10.43
N GLY A 96 7.87 -17.39 -11.12
CA GLY A 96 8.69 -18.51 -10.69
C GLY A 96 10.15 -18.30 -11.05
N TYR A 97 11.07 -18.63 -10.16
CA TYR A 97 12.52 -18.55 -10.38
C TYR A 97 13.19 -19.92 -10.53
N ASN A 98 12.41 -21.00 -10.46
CA ASN A 98 12.82 -22.36 -10.80
C ASN A 98 11.64 -23.11 -11.47
N PRO A 99 11.88 -24.28 -12.11
CA PRO A 99 10.82 -25.02 -12.80
C PRO A 99 9.60 -25.34 -11.92
N GLU A 100 9.83 -25.69 -10.66
CA GLU A 100 8.80 -25.95 -9.67
C GLU A 100 8.00 -24.69 -9.35
N GLY A 101 8.67 -23.54 -9.26
CA GLY A 101 8.07 -22.23 -9.05
C GLY A 101 7.24 -21.77 -10.25
N GLU A 102 7.71 -22.00 -11.47
CA GLU A 102 6.92 -21.72 -12.69
C GLU A 102 5.66 -22.58 -12.74
N ALA A 103 5.77 -23.86 -12.38
CA ALA A 103 4.63 -24.78 -12.29
C ALA A 103 3.63 -24.33 -11.21
N LEU A 104 4.11 -23.97 -10.01
CA LEU A 104 3.25 -23.51 -8.93
C LEU A 104 2.58 -22.18 -9.28
N ALA A 105 3.32 -21.21 -9.82
CA ALA A 105 2.78 -19.92 -10.28
C ALA A 105 1.68 -20.09 -11.33
N SER A 106 1.81 -21.08 -12.22
CA SER A 106 0.81 -21.37 -13.25
C SER A 106 -0.43 -22.09 -12.72
N SER A 107 -0.33 -22.72 -11.55
CA SER A 107 -1.43 -23.49 -10.94
C SER A 107 -2.35 -22.67 -10.04
N LEU A 108 -1.88 -21.52 -9.54
CA LEU A 108 -2.59 -20.67 -8.59
C LEU A 108 -3.07 -19.37 -9.25
N ASP A 109 -4.28 -18.90 -8.92
CA ASP A 109 -4.79 -17.60 -9.38
C ASP A 109 -4.65 -16.54 -8.28
N LEU A 110 -3.43 -16.01 -8.15
CA LEU A 110 -3.09 -15.07 -7.07
C LEU A 110 -3.27 -13.60 -7.47
N THR A 111 -3.56 -13.30 -8.74
CA THR A 111 -3.55 -11.93 -9.24
C THR A 111 -4.68 -11.11 -8.62
N PHE A 112 -4.36 -9.89 -8.19
CA PHE A 112 -5.19 -8.96 -7.42
C PHE A 112 -5.62 -9.42 -6.02
N GLN A 113 -5.19 -10.60 -5.55
CA GLN A 113 -5.38 -10.99 -4.16
C GLN A 113 -4.49 -10.13 -3.22
N PRO A 114 -4.91 -9.88 -1.97
CA PRO A 114 -4.01 -9.37 -0.92
C PRO A 114 -2.82 -10.33 -0.75
N TYR A 115 -1.62 -9.80 -0.58
CA TYR A 115 -0.42 -10.66 -0.50
C TYR A 115 -0.48 -11.67 0.66
N THR A 116 -1.10 -11.35 1.78
CA THR A 116 -1.24 -12.29 2.91
C THR A 116 -2.08 -13.51 2.54
N GLN A 117 -3.17 -13.29 1.80
CA GLN A 117 -4.01 -14.37 1.28
C GLN A 117 -3.24 -15.21 0.25
N ALA A 118 -2.49 -14.55 -0.64
CA ALA A 118 -1.65 -15.24 -1.61
C ALA A 118 -0.55 -16.09 -0.94
N LEU A 119 0.07 -15.58 0.12
CA LEU A 119 1.05 -16.33 0.92
C LEU A 119 0.42 -17.53 1.60
N GLU A 120 -0.75 -17.39 2.21
CA GLU A 120 -1.50 -18.51 2.79
C GLU A 120 -1.81 -19.59 1.75
N GLU A 121 -2.25 -19.19 0.55
CA GLU A 121 -2.54 -20.12 -0.56
C GLU A 121 -1.28 -20.84 -1.07
N ILE A 122 -0.16 -20.11 -1.21
CA ILE A 122 1.14 -20.70 -1.59
C ILE A 122 1.60 -21.71 -0.54
N LEU A 123 1.61 -21.32 0.74
CA LEU A 123 2.12 -22.14 1.83
C LEU A 123 1.23 -23.36 2.10
N ALA A 124 -0.08 -23.25 1.86
CA ALA A 124 -1.03 -24.36 1.98
C ALA A 124 -1.08 -25.25 0.72
N SER A 125 -0.39 -24.89 -0.36
CA SER A 125 -0.37 -25.72 -1.57
C SER A 125 0.25 -27.10 -1.29
N GLU A 126 -0.27 -28.13 -1.95
CA GLU A 126 0.25 -29.50 -1.81
C GLU A 126 1.75 -29.57 -2.15
N THR A 127 2.17 -28.83 -3.19
CA THR A 127 3.56 -28.73 -3.60
C THR A 127 4.44 -28.23 -2.45
N VAL A 128 4.15 -27.05 -1.90
CA VAL A 128 4.96 -26.48 -0.81
C VAL A 128 4.89 -27.34 0.45
N SER A 129 3.71 -27.84 0.80
CA SER A 129 3.52 -28.70 1.98
C SER A 129 4.35 -29.99 1.89
N ALA A 130 4.48 -30.58 0.70
CA ALA A 130 5.31 -31.76 0.48
C ALA A 130 6.80 -31.46 0.75
N TYR A 131 7.30 -30.31 0.29
CA TYR A 131 8.67 -29.90 0.59
C TYR A 131 8.88 -29.63 2.09
N LEU A 132 7.94 -28.98 2.76
CA LEU A 132 8.06 -28.69 4.19
C LEU A 132 8.04 -29.96 5.06
N ALA A 133 7.42 -31.05 4.60
CA ALA A 133 7.46 -32.33 5.29
C ALA A 133 8.85 -32.99 5.29
N GLU A 134 9.77 -32.57 4.42
CA GLU A 134 11.14 -33.10 4.31
C GLU A 134 12.18 -32.29 5.11
N ASP A 135 11.72 -31.65 6.19
CA ASP A 135 12.54 -30.78 7.09
C ASP A 135 13.21 -29.62 6.33
N ASN A 136 12.52 -29.10 5.30
CA ASN A 136 12.94 -27.91 4.58
C ASN A 136 12.44 -26.66 5.30
N ALA A 137 13.22 -25.58 5.22
CA ALA A 137 12.86 -24.27 5.76
C ALA A 137 12.19 -23.39 4.71
N VAL A 138 11.28 -22.51 5.15
CA VAL A 138 10.75 -21.42 4.33
C VAL A 138 11.65 -20.21 4.47
N SER A 139 12.06 -19.61 3.35
CA SER A 139 12.68 -18.29 3.36
C SER A 139 11.73 -17.27 2.73
N ILE A 140 11.33 -16.24 3.48
CA ILE A 140 10.48 -15.15 3.03
C ILE A 140 11.29 -13.87 3.04
N THR A 141 11.34 -13.17 1.90
CA THR A 141 12.03 -11.88 1.80
C THR A 141 11.08 -10.82 1.30
N VAL A 142 10.99 -9.69 2.00
CA VAL A 142 10.17 -8.54 1.63
C VAL A 142 11.08 -7.44 1.08
N ALA A 143 10.90 -7.08 -0.19
CA ALA A 143 11.58 -5.93 -0.80
C ALA A 143 10.66 -4.70 -0.78
N CYS A 144 10.98 -3.72 0.08
CA CYS A 144 10.22 -2.47 0.17
C CYS A 144 11.10 -1.33 0.70
N ASP A 145 11.13 -0.20 -0.03
CA ASP A 145 11.96 0.96 0.36
C ASP A 145 11.44 1.73 1.58
N ASN A 146 10.16 1.55 1.94
CA ASN A 146 9.60 2.15 3.14
C ASN A 146 9.83 1.21 4.33
N PRO A 147 10.66 1.57 5.32
CA PRO A 147 11.04 0.67 6.41
C PRO A 147 9.87 0.29 7.30
N ASP A 148 8.99 1.23 7.66
CA ASP A 148 7.82 0.95 8.50
C ASP A 148 6.87 -0.03 7.80
N LYS A 149 6.68 0.17 6.49
CA LYS A 149 5.87 -0.72 5.66
C LYS A 149 6.54 -2.09 5.48
N SER A 150 7.84 -2.12 5.25
CA SER A 150 8.63 -3.35 5.12
C SER A 150 8.49 -4.23 6.37
N ALA A 151 8.70 -3.64 7.55
CA ALA A 151 8.57 -4.33 8.83
C ALA A 151 7.14 -4.84 9.08
N GLN A 152 6.12 -4.02 8.75
CA GLN A 152 4.72 -4.44 8.85
C GLN A 152 4.42 -5.63 7.92
N MET A 153 4.89 -5.57 6.67
CA MET A 153 4.70 -6.64 5.69
C MET A 153 5.42 -7.92 6.09
N LEU A 154 6.66 -7.81 6.58
CA LEU A 154 7.44 -8.95 7.04
C LEU A 154 6.79 -9.62 8.24
N SER A 155 6.31 -8.84 9.21
CA SER A 155 5.58 -9.38 10.37
C SER A 155 4.32 -10.14 9.97
N ALA A 156 3.53 -9.60 9.02
CA ALA A 156 2.35 -10.27 8.51
C ALA A 156 2.71 -11.55 7.72
N ALA A 157 3.74 -11.50 6.88
CA ALA A 157 4.20 -12.66 6.13
C ALA A 157 4.72 -13.78 7.05
N GLN A 158 5.43 -13.43 8.12
CA GLN A 158 5.85 -14.37 9.15
C GLN A 158 4.66 -15.01 9.87
N ALA A 159 3.58 -14.24 10.10
CA ALA A 159 2.36 -14.78 10.67
C ALA A 159 1.70 -15.83 9.75
N CYS A 160 1.69 -15.59 8.43
CA CYS A 160 1.21 -16.58 7.45
C CYS A 160 2.03 -17.87 7.44
N ALA A 161 3.33 -17.79 7.74
CA ALA A 161 4.24 -18.94 7.80
C ALA A 161 4.24 -19.69 9.15
N GLN A 162 3.38 -19.29 10.10
CA GLN A 162 3.26 -19.99 11.37
C GLN A 162 2.86 -21.45 11.14
N GLY A 163 3.65 -22.37 11.70
CA GLY A 163 3.44 -23.81 11.54
C GLY A 163 4.19 -24.45 10.37
N CYS A 164 4.88 -23.68 9.53
CA CYS A 164 5.68 -24.17 8.41
C CYS A 164 7.08 -24.70 8.83
N GLY A 165 7.28 -25.02 10.11
CA GLY A 165 8.60 -25.44 10.62
C GLY A 165 9.56 -24.26 10.76
N GLN A 166 10.77 -24.41 10.20
CA GLN A 166 11.81 -23.38 10.25
C GLN A 166 11.52 -22.28 9.21
N VAL A 167 11.49 -21.03 9.67
CA VAL A 167 11.19 -19.86 8.82
C VAL A 167 12.30 -18.83 8.95
N TYR A 168 12.86 -18.42 7.81
CA TYR A 168 13.81 -17.32 7.67
C TYR A 168 13.08 -16.12 7.08
N CYS A 169 13.14 -14.97 7.77
CA CYS A 169 12.46 -13.75 7.36
C CYS A 169 13.49 -12.63 7.17
N HIS A 170 13.41 -11.92 6.04
CA HIS A 170 14.36 -10.89 5.69
C HIS A 170 13.72 -9.65 5.04
N GLU A 171 14.29 -8.48 5.32
CA GLU A 171 13.91 -7.21 4.69
C GLU A 171 14.96 -6.76 3.69
N SER A 172 14.55 -6.46 2.46
CA SER A 172 15.38 -6.01 1.34
C SER A 172 14.85 -4.69 0.76
N GLY A 173 15.65 -4.03 -0.08
CA GLY A 173 15.32 -2.78 -0.76
C GLY A 173 15.18 -2.94 -2.28
N SER A 174 14.75 -1.88 -2.96
CA SER A 174 14.62 -1.87 -4.43
C SER A 174 15.94 -2.13 -5.17
N ALA A 175 17.07 -1.62 -4.66
CA ALA A 175 18.38 -1.84 -5.26
C ALA A 175 18.77 -3.34 -5.28
N GLU A 176 18.62 -4.03 -4.14
CA GLU A 176 18.87 -5.48 -4.06
C GLU A 176 17.89 -6.28 -4.91
N LEU A 177 16.62 -5.84 -5.02
CA LEU A 177 15.64 -6.46 -5.90
C LEU A 177 16.05 -6.35 -7.38
N GLU A 178 16.51 -5.18 -7.82
CA GLU A 178 16.99 -4.97 -9.19
C GLU A 178 18.24 -5.83 -9.48
N GLU A 179 19.20 -5.89 -8.56
CA GLU A 179 20.37 -6.75 -8.68
C GLU A 179 19.99 -8.23 -8.75
N ALA A 180 19.07 -8.69 -7.89
CA ALA A 180 18.55 -10.05 -7.93
C ALA A 180 17.93 -10.39 -9.30
N HIS A 181 17.15 -9.46 -9.87
CA HIS A 181 16.54 -9.63 -11.19
C HIS A 181 17.59 -9.70 -12.30
N HIS A 182 18.66 -8.90 -12.21
CA HIS A 182 19.79 -8.96 -13.15
C HIS A 182 20.56 -10.28 -13.05
N ALA A 183 20.73 -10.81 -11.84
CA ALA A 183 21.33 -12.13 -11.57
C ALA A 183 20.39 -13.30 -11.92
N GLY A 184 19.13 -13.04 -12.29
CA GLY A 184 18.15 -14.06 -12.61
C GLY A 184 17.73 -14.90 -11.39
N MET A 185 17.68 -14.29 -10.21
CA MET A 185 17.29 -14.92 -8.95
C MET A 185 16.10 -14.18 -8.31
N SER A 186 15.36 -14.87 -7.44
CA SER A 186 14.44 -14.19 -6.53
C SER A 186 15.22 -13.31 -5.55
N VAL A 187 14.59 -12.25 -5.02
CA VAL A 187 15.26 -11.39 -4.03
C VAL A 187 15.74 -12.17 -2.79
N GLY A 188 14.99 -13.18 -2.34
CA GLY A 188 15.39 -14.00 -1.21
C GLY A 188 16.57 -14.92 -1.49
N LYS A 189 16.64 -15.50 -2.69
CA LYS A 189 17.79 -16.31 -3.10
C LYS A 189 19.04 -15.46 -3.29
N TYR A 190 18.91 -14.28 -3.90
CA TYR A 190 20.02 -13.33 -4.04
C TYR A 190 20.54 -12.85 -2.68
N ARG A 191 19.65 -12.58 -1.72
CA ARG A 191 20.08 -12.24 -0.36
C ARG A 191 20.87 -13.36 0.31
N ALA A 192 20.42 -14.61 0.16
CA ALA A 192 21.17 -15.75 0.69
C ALA A 192 22.52 -15.93 -0.02
N PHE A 193 22.62 -15.59 -1.31
CA PHE A 193 23.91 -15.49 -2.00
C PHE A 193 24.81 -14.44 -1.35
N LEU A 194 24.32 -13.22 -1.08
CA LEU A 194 25.12 -12.17 -0.44
C LEU A 194 25.61 -12.59 0.96
N GLU A 195 24.76 -13.26 1.73
CA GLU A 195 25.10 -13.83 3.04
C GLU A 195 26.20 -14.89 2.91
N LEU A 196 26.06 -15.82 1.96
CA LEU A 196 27.05 -16.85 1.69
C LEU A 196 28.38 -16.25 1.20
N GLN A 197 28.34 -15.26 0.30
CA GLN A 197 29.52 -14.60 -0.24
C GLN A 197 30.30 -13.82 0.84
N ALA A 198 29.61 -13.29 1.85
CA ALA A 198 30.26 -12.66 2.98
C ALA A 198 31.10 -13.65 3.82
N LEU A 199 30.71 -14.94 3.83
CA LEU A 199 31.40 -16.02 4.53
C LEU A 199 32.47 -16.70 3.66
N ASP A 200 32.17 -16.86 2.36
CA ASP A 200 33.06 -17.41 1.34
C ASP A 200 33.08 -16.51 0.10
N PRO A 201 34.07 -15.60 0.01
CA PRO A 201 34.20 -14.67 -1.13
C PRO A 201 34.48 -15.35 -2.48
N SER A 202 34.72 -16.66 -2.52
CA SER A 202 34.94 -17.39 -3.77
C SER A 202 33.64 -17.80 -4.48
N VAL A 203 32.50 -17.72 -3.78
CA VAL A 203 31.18 -18.07 -4.33
C VAL A 203 30.72 -17.05 -5.37
N THR A 204 30.22 -17.58 -6.48
CA THR A 204 29.75 -16.80 -7.64
C THR A 204 28.23 -16.83 -7.77
N GLU A 205 27.66 -15.85 -8.49
CA GLU A 205 26.23 -15.80 -8.78
C GLU A 205 25.78 -17.03 -9.58
N GLU A 206 26.57 -17.45 -10.58
CA GLU A 206 26.24 -18.60 -11.43
C GLU A 206 26.19 -19.91 -10.64
N GLU A 207 27.09 -20.07 -9.67
CA GLU A 207 27.06 -21.23 -8.78
C GLU A 207 25.76 -21.26 -7.98
N VAL A 208 25.42 -20.15 -7.31
CA VAL A 208 24.22 -20.08 -6.46
C VAL A 208 22.93 -20.17 -7.28
N GLN A 209 22.91 -19.69 -8.52
CA GLN A 209 21.75 -19.83 -9.39
C GLN A 209 21.35 -21.29 -9.57
N SER A 210 22.33 -22.20 -9.67
CA SER A 210 22.12 -23.64 -9.83
C SER A 210 21.79 -24.39 -8.53
N MET A 211 22.05 -23.79 -7.37
CA MET A 211 21.80 -24.39 -6.07
C MET A 211 20.33 -24.25 -5.65
N SER A 212 19.83 -25.19 -4.87
CA SER A 212 18.58 -25.04 -4.12
C SER A 212 18.74 -24.08 -2.95
N MET A 213 17.63 -23.50 -2.49
CA MET A 213 17.64 -22.64 -1.30
C MET A 213 18.17 -23.37 -0.06
N ARG A 214 17.83 -24.66 0.09
CA ARG A 214 18.33 -25.53 1.14
C ARG A 214 19.85 -25.63 1.12
N GLU A 215 20.45 -25.93 -0.05
CA GLU A 215 21.91 -26.06 -0.17
C GLU A 215 22.64 -24.76 0.19
N ILE A 216 22.07 -23.59 -0.18
CA ILE A 216 22.65 -22.29 0.19
C ILE A 216 22.62 -22.12 1.72
N ARG A 217 21.47 -22.41 2.34
CA ARG A 217 21.31 -22.32 3.81
C ARG A 217 22.19 -23.30 4.57
N ASP A 218 22.34 -24.53 4.08
CA ASP A 218 23.20 -25.55 4.67
C ASP A 218 24.67 -25.11 4.62
N ARG A 219 25.12 -24.51 3.51
CA ARG A 219 26.48 -23.94 3.41
C ARG A 219 26.69 -22.76 4.36
N ILE A 220 25.72 -21.85 4.44
CA ILE A 220 25.76 -20.73 5.39
C ILE A 220 25.88 -21.29 6.82
N ALA A 221 25.03 -22.24 7.22
CA ALA A 221 25.06 -22.83 8.55
C ALA A 221 26.39 -23.52 8.88
N ALA A 222 26.98 -24.23 7.90
CA ALA A 222 28.28 -24.88 8.04
C ALA A 222 29.43 -23.88 8.23
N LEU A 223 29.40 -22.74 7.52
CA LEU A 223 30.44 -21.70 7.58
C LEU A 223 30.27 -20.76 8.79
N SER A 224 29.04 -20.51 9.23
CA SER A 224 28.70 -19.69 10.39
C SER A 224 28.91 -20.40 11.73
N GLY A 225 29.36 -21.67 11.74
CA GLY A 225 29.71 -22.40 12.96
C GLY A 225 28.56 -23.14 13.64
N GLY A 226 27.44 -23.41 12.95
CA GLY A 226 26.36 -24.26 13.46
C GLY A 226 25.51 -23.66 14.59
N GLU A 227 25.55 -22.35 14.80
CA GLU A 227 24.57 -21.67 15.65
C GLU A 227 23.31 -21.41 14.84
N THR A 228 22.33 -22.31 15.00
CA THR A 228 20.94 -22.08 14.61
C THR A 228 20.40 -20.94 15.49
N GLU A 229 20.79 -19.70 15.20
CA GLU A 229 20.16 -18.52 15.75
C GLU A 229 18.74 -18.43 15.17
N THR A 230 17.82 -19.02 15.93
CA THR A 230 16.42 -18.67 15.84
C THR A 230 16.32 -17.20 16.23
N SER A 231 16.28 -16.30 15.22
CA SER A 231 16.01 -14.88 15.44
C SER A 231 14.54 -14.70 15.84
N THR A 232 14.23 -15.09 17.08
CA THR A 232 13.16 -14.46 17.84
C THR A 232 13.61 -13.05 18.16
N GLY A 233 12.98 -12.07 17.52
CA GLY A 233 13.27 -10.66 17.71
C GLY A 233 13.40 -10.27 19.19
N GLN A 234 14.59 -9.81 19.55
CA GLN A 234 14.80 -8.96 20.71
C GLN A 234 15.38 -7.64 20.22
N GLY A 235 14.53 -6.61 20.25
CA GLY A 235 14.96 -5.23 20.12
C GLY A 235 16.04 -4.94 21.15
N SER A 236 17.26 -4.75 20.66
CA SER A 236 18.40 -4.36 21.48
C SER A 236 18.54 -2.85 21.40
N GLN A 237 17.95 -2.16 22.36
CA GLN A 237 18.39 -0.82 22.74
C GLN A 237 19.81 -0.94 23.29
N SER A 238 20.82 -0.62 22.48
CA SER A 238 22.18 -0.40 22.97
C SER A 238 22.38 1.09 23.26
N SER A 239 21.98 1.45 24.48
CA SER A 239 22.61 2.53 25.22
C SER A 239 24.04 2.09 25.58
N SER A 240 25.07 2.76 25.05
CA SER A 240 26.18 3.27 25.86
C SER A 240 27.18 4.03 24.97
N GLY A 241 27.53 5.23 25.42
CA GLY A 241 28.55 6.08 24.82
C GLY A 241 28.81 7.27 25.74
N GLY A 242 29.17 6.96 27.00
CA GLY A 242 29.51 7.96 27.99
C GLY A 242 30.92 8.52 27.77
N TYR A 243 31.03 9.84 27.70
CA TYR A 243 32.23 10.59 28.05
C TYR A 243 31.83 11.68 29.03
N GLY A 244 32.50 11.71 30.18
CA GLY A 244 32.22 12.66 31.26
C GLY A 244 33.00 13.97 31.14
N GLN A 245 32.48 15.02 31.79
CA GLN A 245 33.24 15.89 32.69
C GLN A 245 32.31 16.88 33.42
N GLN A 246 32.35 16.80 34.75
CA GLN A 246 32.55 17.87 35.75
C GLN A 246 31.66 19.13 35.82
N SER A 247 31.12 19.33 37.05
CA SER A 247 30.80 20.58 37.79
C SER A 247 29.94 21.64 37.08
N ASP A 248 28.87 22.19 37.65
CA ASP A 248 28.87 22.96 38.90
C ASP A 248 27.41 23.31 39.32
N SER A 249 27.30 23.72 40.57
CA SER A 249 26.21 24.27 41.40
C SER A 249 25.04 25.07 40.77
N GLY A 250 23.90 25.06 41.49
CA GLY A 250 22.85 26.09 41.40
C GLY A 250 21.43 25.58 41.70
N GLY A 251 20.86 25.94 42.86
CA GLY A 251 19.60 25.40 43.38
C GLY A 251 18.30 26.07 42.89
N GLY A 252 17.18 25.73 43.55
CA GLY A 252 15.97 26.56 43.51
C GLY A 252 14.61 25.84 43.56
N TRP A 253 14.08 25.68 44.77
CA TRP A 253 12.68 25.83 45.23
C TRP A 253 11.44 25.45 44.39
N GLY A 254 10.48 24.77 45.05
CA GLY A 254 9.03 24.85 44.79
C GLY A 254 8.27 23.55 45.08
N GLN A 255 7.99 23.19 46.33
CA GLN A 255 6.74 23.41 47.10
C GLN A 255 5.43 22.76 46.56
N GLY A 256 4.82 21.95 47.45
CA GLY A 256 3.37 21.71 47.55
C GLY A 256 2.91 20.37 46.94
N GLY A 257 2.18 19.48 47.60
CA GLY A 257 1.55 19.50 48.91
C GLY A 257 0.66 18.26 49.03
N HIS A 258 0.87 17.54 50.11
CA HIS A 258 0.07 16.55 50.83
C HIS A 258 -1.42 16.29 50.48
N HIS A 259 -1.74 14.99 50.52
CA HIS A 259 -2.87 14.31 51.18
C HIS A 259 -4.31 14.39 50.63
N GLY A 260 -4.95 13.21 50.60
CA GLY A 260 -6.40 13.10 50.79
C GLY A 260 -6.98 11.74 50.40
N HIS A 261 -6.91 10.75 51.28
CA HIS A 261 -7.80 9.57 51.24
C HIS A 261 -9.25 10.00 51.55
N GLY A 262 -10.23 9.36 50.92
CA GLY A 262 -11.63 9.54 51.29
C GLY A 262 -12.58 8.59 50.56
N ASN A 263 -12.85 7.45 51.20
CA ASN A 263 -13.87 6.46 50.84
C ASN A 263 -15.27 6.99 51.19
N GLY A 264 -16.30 6.64 50.42
CA GLY A 264 -17.69 6.97 50.74
C GLY A 264 -18.68 6.47 49.68
N GLY A 265 -19.41 5.40 50.00
CA GLY A 265 -20.49 4.85 49.19
C GLY A 265 -21.88 5.40 49.50
N TRP A 266 -22.89 4.64 49.07
CA TRP A 266 -24.36 4.78 49.20
C TRP A 266 -25.02 5.60 48.07
N GLN A 267 -25.73 4.94 47.13
CA GLN A 267 -27.12 4.39 47.19
C GLN A 267 -28.21 5.45 46.94
N GLY A 268 -28.95 5.21 45.86
CA GLY A 268 -30.42 5.36 45.77
C GLY A 268 -30.98 6.78 45.64
N HIS A 269 -31.67 7.06 44.53
CA HIS A 269 -33.14 7.06 44.48
C HIS A 269 -33.63 7.47 43.07
N GLU A 270 -34.68 6.74 42.65
CA GLU A 270 -35.66 7.02 41.57
C GLU A 270 -35.25 6.85 40.10
#